data_AF-A0A7W4HY04-F1
#
_entry.id   AF-A0A7W4HY04-F1
#
_cell.length_a   1.000
_cell.length_b   1.000
_cell.length_c   1.000
_cell.angle_alpha   90.00
_cell.angle_beta   90.00
_cell.angle_gamma   90.00
#
_symmetry.space_group_name_H-M   'P 1'
#
loop_
_entity.id
_entity.type
_entity.pdbx_description
1 polymer ?
#
loop_
_entity_poly.entity_id
_entity_poly.type
_entity_poly.pdbx_seq_one_letter_code
_entity_poly.pdbx_strand_id
1 'polypeptide(L)'
;MPSETVKKAKKSAAKKLADKKLAQTIVKDTHMGGFVNFVREQGIVGLAVGLAIGTADGDTVKKLVTAVIDPLVQLIVGSQKGLQAASFTVEIAGRKAEFLYGAFVSSLITLLAVAFVVYAIVHFFKLDKLDKKKD
;
A
#
# COMPACT_ATOMS: atom_id res chain seq x y z
N MET A 1 -0.87 -3.47 64.74
CA MET A 1 0.11 -2.52 64.16
C MET A 1 0.21 -2.77 62.64
N PRO A 2 -0.41 -1.94 61.76
CA PRO A 2 -0.49 -2.18 60.31
C PRO A 2 0.50 -1.31 59.48
N SER A 3 1.77 -1.20 59.88
CA SER A 3 2.69 -0.17 59.34
C SER A 3 3.76 -0.66 58.33
N GLU A 4 3.97 -1.98 58.16
CA GLU A 4 5.04 -2.48 57.25
C GLU A 4 4.60 -2.80 55.82
N THR A 5 3.37 -3.26 55.62
CA THR A 5 2.85 -3.65 54.29
C THR A 5 2.60 -2.44 53.38
N VAL A 6 2.18 -1.30 53.93
CA VAL A 6 1.92 -0.07 53.17
C VAL A 6 3.22 0.61 52.71
N LYS A 7 4.29 0.55 53.51
CA LYS A 7 5.60 1.16 53.21
C LYS A 7 6.32 0.43 52.07
N LYS A 8 6.20 -0.91 52.02
CA LYS A 8 6.81 -1.77 51.00
C LYS A 8 6.09 -1.68 49.65
N ALA A 9 4.75 -1.56 49.65
CA ALA A 9 3.95 -1.34 48.46
C ALA A 9 4.18 0.06 47.82
N LYS A 10 4.31 1.11 48.65
CA LYS A 10 4.59 2.48 48.18
C LYS A 10 6.00 2.60 47.56
N LYS A 11 6.98 1.87 48.10
CA LYS A 11 8.37 1.85 47.59
C LYS A 11 8.51 1.09 46.26
N SER A 12 7.74 0.02 46.03
CA SER A 12 7.79 -0.73 44.76
C SER A 12 7.00 -0.06 43.63
N ALA A 13 5.86 0.59 43.94
CA ALA A 13 5.10 1.38 42.98
C ALA A 13 5.85 2.65 42.54
N ALA A 14 6.48 3.36 43.50
CA ALA A 14 7.30 4.54 43.21
C ALA A 14 8.54 4.19 42.37
N LYS A 15 9.18 3.04 42.62
CA LYS A 15 10.32 2.56 41.83
C LYS A 15 9.90 2.17 40.40
N LYS A 16 8.79 1.46 40.22
CA LYS A 16 8.24 1.15 38.87
C LYS A 16 7.85 2.40 38.08
N LEU A 17 7.29 3.42 38.74
CA LEU A 17 6.95 4.71 38.12
C LEU A 17 8.21 5.52 37.77
N ALA A 18 9.24 5.49 38.63
CA ALA A 18 10.52 6.14 38.38
C ALA A 18 11.28 5.45 37.24
N ASP A 19 11.33 4.12 37.21
CA ASP A 19 11.98 3.35 36.13
C ASP A 19 11.24 3.55 34.79
N LYS A 20 9.90 3.61 34.81
CA LYS A 20 9.09 3.90 33.62
C LYS A 20 9.25 5.34 33.13
N LYS A 21 9.36 6.32 34.04
CA LYS A 21 9.65 7.71 33.70
C LYS A 21 11.07 7.89 33.18
N LEU A 22 12.07 7.25 33.79
CA LEU A 22 13.46 7.29 33.34
C LEU A 22 13.59 6.65 31.95
N ALA A 23 12.94 5.51 31.71
CA ALA A 23 12.88 4.89 30.39
C ALA A 23 12.15 5.77 29.35
N GLN A 24 11.03 6.42 29.73
CA GLN A 24 10.35 7.39 28.85
C GLN A 24 11.19 8.62 28.54
N THR A 25 11.97 9.13 29.50
CA THR A 25 12.86 10.28 29.32
C THR A 25 14.08 9.93 28.47
N ILE A 26 14.73 8.78 28.71
CA ILE A 26 15.87 8.31 27.90
C ILE A 26 15.45 8.03 26.45
N VAL A 27 14.25 7.44 26.25
CA VAL A 27 13.70 7.26 24.90
C VAL A 27 13.38 8.60 24.25
N LYS A 28 12.88 9.59 25.01
CA LYS A 28 12.61 10.96 24.53
C LYS A 28 13.87 11.73 24.13
N ASP A 29 14.97 11.56 24.86
CA ASP A 29 16.23 12.28 24.63
C ASP A 29 17.11 11.61 23.55
N THR A 30 16.72 10.42 23.10
CA THR A 30 17.37 9.74 21.97
C THR A 30 16.67 10.14 20.67
N HIS A 31 17.43 10.33 19.59
CA HIS A 31 16.92 10.70 18.25
C HIS A 31 15.75 9.80 17.77
N MET A 32 15.68 8.57 18.27
CA MET A 32 14.57 7.64 18.03
C MET A 32 13.23 8.07 18.66
N GLY A 33 13.21 8.66 19.85
CA GLY A 33 11.98 9.15 20.46
C GLY A 33 11.37 10.32 19.71
N GLY A 34 12.22 11.26 19.26
CA GLY A 34 11.81 12.37 18.39
C GLY A 34 11.22 11.88 17.07
N PHE A 35 11.85 10.88 16.44
CA PHE A 35 11.34 10.28 15.20
C PHE A 35 10.01 9.54 15.40
N VAL A 36 9.87 8.73 16.47
CA VAL A 36 8.61 8.04 16.78
C VAL A 36 7.48 9.04 17.04
N ASN A 37 7.78 10.16 17.70
CA ASN A 37 6.78 11.20 17.96
C ASN A 37 6.37 11.93 16.67
N PHE A 38 7.33 12.24 15.78
CA PHE A 38 7.08 12.81 14.45
C PHE A 38 6.21 11.90 13.57
N VAL A 39 6.55 10.62 13.47
CA VAL A 39 5.81 9.62 12.68
C VAL A 39 4.36 9.48 13.17
N ARG A 40 4.14 9.63 14.48
CA ARG A 40 2.82 9.62 15.11
C ARG A 40 2.05 10.93 14.84
N GLU A 41 2.67 12.09 14.98
CA GLU A 41 2.03 13.40 14.78
C GLU A 41 1.62 13.63 13.32
N GLN A 42 2.43 13.18 12.36
CA GLN A 42 2.17 13.36 10.93
C GLN A 42 1.34 12.23 10.30
N GLY A 43 0.87 11.26 11.09
CA GLY A 43 0.01 10.17 10.60
C GLY A 43 0.66 9.24 9.56
N ILE A 44 1.99 9.26 9.43
CA ILE A 44 2.75 8.53 8.39
C ILE A 44 2.56 7.02 8.50
N VAL A 45 2.30 6.51 9.72
CA VAL A 45 2.03 5.08 9.95
C VAL A 45 0.82 4.61 9.16
N GLY A 46 -0.27 5.40 9.14
CA GLY A 46 -1.48 5.05 8.40
C GLY A 46 -1.25 5.06 6.89
N LEU A 47 -0.48 6.03 6.39
CA LEU A 47 -0.10 6.11 4.98
C LEU A 47 0.81 4.94 4.57
N ALA A 48 1.77 4.56 5.41
CA ALA A 48 2.68 3.45 5.15
C ALA A 48 1.92 2.11 5.09
N VAL A 49 1.01 1.87 6.04
CA VAL A 49 0.19 0.65 6.04
C VAL A 49 -0.78 0.64 4.86
N GLY A 50 -1.45 1.75 4.58
CA GLY A 50 -2.38 1.87 3.46
C GLY A 50 -1.69 1.66 2.11
N LEU A 51 -0.48 2.21 1.93
CA LEU A 51 0.30 2.00 0.71
C LEU A 51 0.78 0.55 0.61
N ALA A 52 1.29 -0.04 1.69
CA ALA A 52 1.77 -1.43 1.69
C ALA A 52 0.65 -2.41 1.32
N ILE A 53 -0.52 -2.29 1.95
CA ILE A 53 -1.68 -3.12 1.63
C ILE A 53 -2.19 -2.81 0.22
N GLY A 54 -2.31 -1.53 -0.15
CA GLY A 54 -2.76 -1.11 -1.48
C GLY A 54 -1.89 -1.65 -2.61
N THR A 55 -0.57 -1.71 -2.42
CA THR A 55 0.35 -2.32 -3.40
C THR A 55 0.14 -3.83 -3.52
N ALA A 56 -0.01 -4.55 -2.40
CA ALA A 56 -0.22 -5.99 -2.41
C ALA A 56 -1.58 -6.39 -3.02
N ASP A 57 -2.63 -5.64 -2.69
CA ASP A 57 -3.97 -5.82 -3.23
C ASP A 57 -3.99 -5.51 -4.74
N GLY A 58 -3.37 -4.40 -5.13
CA GLY A 58 -3.21 -4.01 -6.54
C GLY A 58 -2.50 -5.08 -7.36
N ASP A 59 -1.42 -5.67 -6.83
CA ASP A 59 -0.70 -6.77 -7.48
C ASP A 59 -1.57 -8.03 -7.65
N THR A 60 -2.41 -8.33 -6.66
CA THR A 60 -3.32 -9.49 -6.71
C THR A 60 -4.38 -9.30 -7.79
N VAL A 61 -5.00 -8.12 -7.86
CA VAL A 61 -5.97 -7.78 -8.91
C VAL A 61 -5.30 -7.80 -10.29
N LYS A 62 -4.10 -7.22 -10.40
CA LYS A 62 -3.34 -7.24 -11.66
C LYS A 62 -3.06 -8.67 -12.14
N LYS A 63 -2.65 -9.57 -11.25
CA LYS A 63 -2.45 -10.99 -11.58
C LYS A 63 -3.74 -11.67 -12.02
N LEU A 64 -4.87 -11.39 -11.37
CA LEU A 64 -6.16 -11.92 -11.77
C LEU A 64 -6.54 -11.44 -13.18
N VAL A 65 -6.33 -10.16 -13.47
CA VAL A 65 -6.59 -9.57 -14.79
C VAL A 65 -5.66 -10.19 -15.83
N THR A 66 -4.38 -10.33 -15.55
CA THR A 66 -3.45 -11.01 -16.44
C THR A 66 -3.82 -12.48 -16.68
N ALA A 67 -4.35 -13.19 -15.68
CA ALA A 67 -4.76 -14.58 -15.85
C ALA A 67 -6.05 -14.74 -16.67
N VAL A 68 -6.96 -13.77 -16.62
CA VAL A 68 -8.30 -13.88 -17.22
C VAL A 68 -8.43 -13.06 -18.51
N ILE A 69 -7.99 -11.80 -18.48
CA ILE A 69 -8.17 -10.85 -19.58
C ILE A 69 -7.06 -10.98 -20.62
N ASP A 70 -5.79 -11.18 -20.25
CA ASP A 70 -4.72 -11.29 -21.25
C ASP A 70 -4.95 -12.44 -22.26
N PRO A 71 -5.45 -13.64 -21.86
CA PRO A 71 -5.83 -14.68 -22.83
C PRO A 71 -6.98 -14.25 -23.75
N LEU A 72 -7.98 -13.52 -23.25
CA LEU A 72 -9.10 -13.03 -24.05
C LEU A 72 -8.65 -11.96 -25.06
N VAL A 73 -7.77 -11.05 -24.62
CA VAL A 73 -7.16 -10.03 -25.48
C VAL A 73 -6.24 -10.68 -26.50
N GLN A 74 -5.48 -11.72 -26.13
CA GLN A 74 -4.70 -12.51 -27.09
C GLN A 74 -5.60 -13.18 -28.13
N LEU A 75 -6.77 -13.69 -27.74
CA LEU A 75 -7.67 -14.35 -28.69
C LEU A 75 -8.28 -13.36 -29.70
N ILE A 76 -8.51 -12.11 -29.31
CA ILE A 76 -9.09 -11.06 -30.16
C ILE A 76 -8.03 -10.33 -30.99
N VAL A 77 -6.89 -9.98 -30.38
CA VAL A 77 -5.82 -9.16 -30.98
C VAL A 77 -4.67 -10.03 -31.54
N GLY A 78 -4.76 -11.35 -31.38
CA GLY A 78 -3.78 -12.33 -31.82
C GLY A 78 -2.61 -12.52 -30.85
N SER A 79 -1.79 -11.49 -30.67
CA SER A 79 -0.62 -11.56 -29.77
C SER A 79 -0.37 -10.24 -29.05
N GLN A 80 -0.48 -10.28 -27.72
CA GLN A 80 -0.11 -9.17 -26.86
C GLN A 80 1.38 -8.79 -27.01
N LYS A 81 2.25 -9.78 -27.26
CA LYS A 81 3.66 -9.52 -27.60
C LYS A 81 3.81 -8.80 -28.93
N GLY A 82 2.98 -9.13 -29.93
CA GLY A 82 2.96 -8.42 -31.21
C GLY A 82 2.49 -6.98 -31.06
N LEU A 83 1.46 -6.74 -30.25
CA LEU A 83 0.99 -5.40 -29.94
C LEU A 83 2.06 -4.59 -29.19
N GLN A 84 2.75 -5.19 -28.21
CA GLN A 84 3.83 -4.53 -27.46
C GLN A 84 5.08 -4.26 -28.30
N ALA A 85 5.38 -5.13 -29.27
CA ALA A 85 6.50 -4.99 -30.20
C ALA A 85 6.25 -3.94 -31.29
N ALA A 86 5.05 -3.36 -31.35
CA ALA A 86 4.78 -2.25 -32.26
C ALA A 86 5.61 -1.03 -31.85
N SER A 87 6.65 -0.76 -32.63
CA SER A 87 7.55 0.36 -32.45
C SER A 87 7.59 1.27 -33.67
N PHE A 88 7.87 2.55 -33.43
CA PHE A 88 8.16 3.52 -34.46
C PHE A 88 9.61 3.98 -34.29
N THR A 89 10.47 3.67 -35.26
CA THR A 89 11.88 4.06 -35.21
C THR A 89 12.04 5.40 -35.90
N VAL A 90 12.45 6.41 -35.13
CA VAL A 90 12.75 7.75 -35.65
C VAL A 90 14.26 7.92 -35.66
N GLU A 91 14.82 8.22 -36.82
CA GLU A 91 16.23 8.50 -36.99
C GLU A 91 16.44 9.98 -37.30
N ILE A 92 17.05 10.72 -36.37
CA ILE A 92 17.35 12.14 -36.53
C ILE A 92 18.84 12.35 -36.23
N ALA A 93 19.56 12.99 -37.16
CA ALA A 93 20.98 13.33 -37.01
C ALA A 93 21.88 12.16 -36.58
N GLY A 94 21.65 10.97 -37.16
CA GLY A 94 22.45 9.76 -36.88
C GLY A 94 22.15 9.08 -35.54
N ARG A 95 21.14 9.52 -34.79
CA ARG A 95 20.65 8.83 -33.59
C ARG A 95 19.30 8.19 -33.88
N LYS A 96 19.23 6.88 -33.69
CA LYS A 96 18.00 6.09 -33.75
C LYS A 96 17.34 6.09 -32.38
N ALA A 97 16.08 6.50 -32.32
CA ALA A 97 15.23 6.35 -31.16
C ALA A 97 14.06 5.42 -31.53
N GLU A 98 13.90 4.34 -30.78
CA GLU A 98 12.80 3.39 -30.93
C GLU A 98 11.67 3.75 -29.97
N PHE A 99 10.52 4.17 -30.50
CA PHE A 99 9.34 4.49 -29.71
C PHE A 99 8.37 3.31 -29.68
N LEU A 100 8.37 2.58 -28.57
CA LEU A 100 7.50 1.42 -28.31
C LEU A 100 6.08 1.85 -27.93
N TYR A 101 5.33 2.46 -28.86
CA TYR A 101 3.95 2.88 -28.63
C TYR A 101 3.02 1.69 -28.32
N GLY A 102 3.37 0.51 -28.85
CA GLY A 102 2.68 -0.73 -28.59
C GLY A 102 2.63 -1.12 -27.11
N ALA A 103 3.74 -0.92 -26.39
CA ALA A 103 3.82 -1.19 -24.96
C ALA A 103 2.90 -0.26 -24.16
N PHE A 104 2.77 0.99 -24.59
CA PHE A 104 1.86 1.96 -23.97
C PHE A 104 0.39 1.61 -24.20
N VAL A 105 0.00 1.25 -25.43
CA VAL A 105 -1.38 0.82 -25.72
C VAL A 105 -1.72 -0.45 -24.94
N SER A 106 -0.79 -1.41 -24.87
CA SER A 106 -0.97 -2.61 -24.06
C SER A 106 -1.17 -2.28 -22.58
N SER A 107 -0.41 -1.35 -22.00
CA SER A 107 -0.57 -0.98 -20.59
C SER A 107 -1.89 -0.27 -20.33
N LEU A 108 -2.38 0.53 -21.29
CA LEU A 108 -3.68 1.18 -21.22
C LEU A 108 -4.83 0.15 -21.20
N ILE A 109 -4.75 -0.88 -22.04
CA ILE A 109 -5.73 -1.98 -22.06
C ILE A 109 -5.72 -2.70 -20.71
N THR A 110 -4.54 -3.03 -20.17
CA THR A 110 -4.42 -3.66 -18.84
C THR A 110 -4.99 -2.77 -17.73
N LEU A 111 -4.76 -1.45 -17.78
CA LEU A 111 -5.31 -0.51 -16.80
C LEU A 111 -6.85 -0.53 -16.81
N LEU A 112 -7.46 -0.43 -18.00
CA LEU A 112 -8.91 -0.47 -18.16
C LEU A 112 -9.49 -1.81 -17.71
N ALA A 113 -8.80 -2.92 -18.00
CA ALA A 113 -9.18 -4.25 -17.57
C ALA A 113 -9.13 -4.41 -16.04
N VAL A 114 -8.05 -3.93 -15.40
CA VAL A 114 -7.93 -3.91 -13.93
C VAL A 114 -9.06 -3.09 -13.32
N ALA A 115 -9.32 -1.87 -13.83
CA ALA A 115 -10.40 -1.03 -13.36
C ALA A 115 -11.78 -1.72 -13.50
N PHE A 116 -12.01 -2.41 -14.63
CA PHE A 116 -13.23 -3.16 -14.86
C PHE A 116 -13.40 -4.32 -13.88
N VAL A 117 -12.35 -5.08 -13.60
CA VAL A 117 -12.40 -6.19 -12.64
C VAL A 117 -12.65 -5.68 -11.22
N VAL A 118 -12.00 -4.59 -10.80
CA VAL A 118 -12.27 -3.97 -9.49
C VAL A 118 -13.74 -3.53 -9.39
N TYR A 119 -14.24 -2.84 -10.41
CA TYR A 119 -15.65 -2.43 -10.46
C TYR A 119 -16.59 -3.63 -10.39
N ALA A 120 -16.32 -4.68 -11.17
CA ALA A 120 -17.12 -5.89 -11.17
C ALA A 120 -17.13 -6.56 -9.79
N ILE A 121 -16.00 -6.65 -9.10
CA ILE A 121 -15.92 -7.21 -7.75
C ILE A 121 -16.75 -6.35 -6.76
N VAL A 122 -16.54 -5.04 -6.72
CA VAL A 122 -17.28 -4.15 -5.79
C VAL A 122 -18.79 -4.25 -6.02
N HIS A 123 -19.21 -4.23 -7.29
CA HIS A 123 -20.61 -4.28 -7.67
C HIS A 123 -21.23 -5.68 -7.44
N PHE A 124 -20.50 -6.76 -7.76
CA PHE A 124 -20.97 -8.14 -7.60
C PHE A 124 -21.11 -8.53 -6.13
N PHE A 125 -20.16 -8.11 -5.28
CA PHE A 125 -20.24 -8.31 -3.84
C PHE A 125 -21.25 -7.39 -3.15
N LYS A 126 -21.94 -6.49 -3.89
CA LYS A 126 -22.96 -5.58 -3.35
C LYS A 126 -22.47 -4.82 -2.11
N LEU A 127 -21.18 -4.47 -2.04
CA LEU A 127 -20.65 -3.68 -0.94
C LEU A 127 -21.26 -2.26 -0.95
N ASP A 128 -21.70 -1.76 -2.11
CA ASP A 128 -22.54 -0.56 -2.25
C ASP A 128 -23.91 -0.68 -1.54
N LYS A 129 -24.42 -1.90 -1.31
CA LYS A 129 -25.70 -2.16 -0.62
C LYS A 129 -25.54 -2.50 0.85
N LEU A 130 -24.31 -2.73 1.32
CA LEU A 130 -24.01 -2.95 2.75
C LEU A 130 -23.73 -1.65 3.50
N ASP A 131 -23.71 -0.52 2.78
CA ASP A 131 -23.78 0.81 3.39
C ASP A 131 -25.18 1.00 3.98
N LYS A 132 -25.35 0.59 5.25
CA LYS A 132 -26.52 0.97 6.05
C LYS A 132 -26.55 2.50 6.04
N LYS A 133 -27.69 3.08 5.63
CA LYS A 133 -27.97 4.51 5.84
C LYS A 133 -27.53 4.88 7.25
N LYS A 134 -26.67 5.89 7.37
CA LYS A 134 -26.42 6.57 8.64
C LYS A 134 -27.76 7.08 9.15
N ASP A 135 -28.35 6.35 10.09
CA ASP A 135 -29.21 6.94 11.12
C ASP A 135 -28.31 7.61 12.17
#